data_AF-A0A934JSI5-F1
#
_entry.id   AF-A0A934JSI5-F1
#
_cell.length_a   1.000
_cell.length_b   1.000
_cell.length_c   1.000
_cell.angle_alpha   90.00
_cell.angle_beta   90.00
_cell.angle_gamma   90.00
#
_symmetry.space_group_name_H-M   'P 1'
#
loop_
_entity.id
_entity.type
_entity.pdbx_description
1 polymer ?
#
loop_
_entity_poly.entity_id
_entity_poly.type
_entity_poly.pdbx_seq_one_letter_code
_entity_poly.pdbx_strand_id
1 'polypeptide(L)'
;MNRGWISLPIIALLLGVSALSMTYQKSQLVSYKWLGQLKNIEEENQFQRDFELAFVESPNFTTAIDSECMGFCPLAAQQGHQEKAWQRGSQVMRYQWHRYTLNGEGAENYDPNRQSEVSYRLCATDNQHQYQCWWWRDSTLLSNGWVSFSD
;
A
#
# COMPACT_ATOMS: atom_id res chain seq x y z
N MET A 1 43.07 53.78 -28.03
CA MET A 1 42.71 52.36 -27.75
C MET A 1 42.68 52.13 -26.24
N ASN A 2 41.76 51.25 -25.80
CA ASN A 2 41.67 50.60 -24.48
C ASN A 2 40.98 51.34 -23.31
N ARG A 3 39.63 51.32 -23.29
CA ARG A 3 38.76 51.57 -22.12
C ARG A 3 37.90 50.36 -21.69
N GLY A 4 38.07 49.19 -22.31
CA GLY A 4 37.19 48.02 -22.12
C GLY A 4 37.63 46.99 -21.06
N TRP A 5 38.79 47.15 -20.42
CA TRP A 5 39.37 46.14 -19.53
C TRP A 5 39.10 46.36 -18.04
N ILE A 6 38.62 47.54 -17.64
CA ILE A 6 38.40 47.89 -16.21
C ILE A 6 37.06 47.33 -15.69
N SER A 7 36.10 46.98 -16.56
CA SER A 7 34.80 46.43 -16.15
C SER A 7 34.78 44.91 -15.98
N LEU A 8 35.75 44.18 -16.58
CA LEU A 8 35.88 42.72 -16.47
C LEU A 8 35.91 42.17 -15.03
N PRO A 9 36.70 42.73 -14.09
CA PRO A 9 36.72 42.21 -12.73
C PRO A 9 35.40 42.41 -11.99
N ILE A 10 34.68 43.51 -12.28
CA ILE A 10 33.38 43.81 -11.66
C ILE A 10 32.30 42.84 -12.16
N ILE A 11 32.29 42.56 -13.47
CA ILE A 11 31.36 41.60 -14.08
C ILE A 11 31.62 40.18 -13.55
N ALA A 12 32.89 39.78 -13.41
CA ALA A 12 33.26 38.48 -12.84
C ALA A 12 32.81 38.34 -11.38
N LEU A 13 32.93 39.39 -10.59
CA LEU A 13 32.48 39.42 -9.19
C LEU A 13 30.95 39.30 -9.08
N LEU A 14 30.22 40.02 -9.92
CA LEU A 14 28.75 39.93 -9.98
C LEU A 14 28.28 38.53 -10.40
N LEU A 15 28.93 37.90 -11.39
CA LEU A 15 28.62 36.54 -11.81
C LEU A 15 28.94 35.49 -10.72
N GLY A 16 30.03 35.68 -9.98
CA GLY A 16 30.40 34.81 -8.85
C GLY A 16 29.37 34.86 -7.72
N VAL A 17 28.91 36.06 -7.34
CA VAL A 17 27.87 36.23 -6.30
C VAL A 17 26.52 35.65 -6.76
N SER A 18 26.19 35.79 -8.04
CA SER A 18 24.97 35.23 -8.63
C SER A 18 24.97 33.69 -8.56
N ALA A 19 26.10 33.07 -8.90
CA ALA A 19 26.26 31.62 -8.88
C ALA A 19 26.14 31.05 -7.44
N LEU A 20 26.73 31.73 -6.45
CA LEU A 20 26.65 31.35 -5.04
C LEU A 20 25.23 31.47 -4.47
N SER A 21 24.47 32.47 -4.92
CA SER A 21 23.06 32.65 -4.50
C SER A 21 22.16 31.53 -5.06
N MET A 22 22.33 31.17 -6.34
CA MET A 22 21.53 30.11 -6.98
C MET A 22 21.83 28.72 -6.41
N THR A 23 23.08 28.43 -6.06
CA THR A 23 23.44 27.13 -5.45
C THR A 23 22.88 27.01 -4.03
N TYR A 24 22.88 28.09 -3.26
CA TYR A 24 22.27 28.14 -1.93
C TYR A 24 20.74 27.99 -2.00
N GLN A 25 20.08 28.65 -2.95
CA GLN A 25 18.63 28.48 -3.15
C GLN A 25 18.27 27.07 -3.61
N LYS A 26 19.08 26.46 -4.47
CA LYS A 26 18.90 25.06 -4.90
C LYS A 26 19.03 24.08 -3.74
N SER A 27 20.02 24.25 -2.86
CA SER A 27 20.21 23.32 -1.73
C SER A 27 19.03 23.35 -0.75
N GLN A 28 18.51 24.53 -0.45
CA GLN A 28 17.34 24.68 0.43
C GLN A 28 16.09 24.02 -0.18
N LEU A 29 15.83 24.23 -1.48
CA LEU A 29 14.72 23.59 -2.18
C LEU A 29 14.84 22.06 -2.22
N VAL A 30 16.05 21.51 -2.34
CA VAL A 30 16.29 20.06 -2.28
C VAL A 30 15.94 19.51 -0.90
N SER A 31 16.36 20.19 0.17
CA SER A 31 16.01 19.79 1.54
C SER A 31 14.50 19.82 1.79
N TYR A 32 13.80 20.86 1.34
CA TYR A 32 12.32 20.93 1.47
C TYR A 32 11.62 19.83 0.65
N LYS A 33 12.09 19.53 -0.56
CA LYS A 33 11.55 18.42 -1.36
C LYS A 33 11.75 17.09 -0.66
N TRP A 34 12.94 16.83 -0.11
CA TRP A 34 13.25 15.60 0.61
C TRP A 34 12.41 15.46 1.89
N LEU A 35 12.29 16.53 2.69
CA LEU A 35 11.42 16.55 3.87
C LEU A 35 9.94 16.35 3.50
N GLY A 36 9.49 16.91 2.38
CA GLY A 36 8.15 16.68 1.86
C GLY A 36 7.92 15.22 1.46
N GLN A 37 8.92 14.59 0.82
CA GLN A 37 8.87 13.16 0.47
C GLN A 37 8.80 12.28 1.73
N LEU A 38 9.63 12.54 2.74
CA LEU A 38 9.57 11.82 4.01
C LEU A 38 8.23 11.99 4.71
N LYS A 39 7.72 13.22 4.80
CA LYS A 39 6.43 13.47 5.43
C LYS A 39 5.30 12.68 4.75
N ASN A 40 5.28 12.63 3.42
CA ASN A 40 4.29 11.84 2.69
C ASN A 40 4.43 10.34 2.97
N ILE A 41 5.67 9.82 2.98
CA ILE A 41 5.95 8.41 3.30
C ILE A 41 5.47 8.08 4.73
N GLU A 42 5.68 8.99 5.68
CA GLU A 42 5.32 8.76 7.08
C GLU A 42 3.80 8.81 7.31
N GLU A 43 3.08 9.67 6.60
CA GLU A 43 1.61 9.73 6.63
C GLU A 43 0.97 8.50 5.95
N GLU A 44 1.52 8.06 4.81
CA GLU A 44 1.11 6.83 4.10
C GLU A 44 1.36 5.59 4.98
N ASN A 45 2.52 5.52 5.63
CA ASN A 45 2.88 4.48 6.59
C ASN A 45 2.01 4.47 7.86
N GLN A 46 1.44 5.60 8.26
CA GLN A 46 0.52 5.65 9.40
C GLN A 46 -0.86 5.12 9.03
N PHE A 47 -1.39 5.53 7.88
CA PHE A 47 -2.70 5.07 7.40
C PHE A 47 -2.74 3.54 7.22
N GLN A 48 -1.70 2.96 6.63
CA GLN A 48 -1.58 1.51 6.48
C GLN A 48 -1.52 0.81 7.84
N ARG A 49 -0.69 1.30 8.79
CA ARG A 49 -0.60 0.72 10.13
C ARG A 49 -1.91 0.79 10.88
N ASP A 50 -2.63 1.89 10.76
CA ASP A 50 -3.93 2.07 11.40
C ASP A 50 -4.97 1.07 10.88
N PHE A 51 -4.92 0.75 9.58
CA PHE A 51 -5.73 -0.30 8.99
C PHE A 51 -5.33 -1.68 9.54
N GLU A 52 -4.03 -1.98 9.60
CA GLU A 52 -3.52 -3.25 10.14
C GLU A 52 -3.93 -3.46 11.61
N LEU A 53 -3.86 -2.43 12.45
CA LEU A 53 -4.35 -2.48 13.84
C LEU A 53 -5.84 -2.82 13.91
N ALA A 54 -6.64 -2.21 13.03
CA ALA A 54 -8.10 -2.36 13.04
C ALA A 54 -8.58 -3.72 12.50
N PHE A 55 -7.84 -4.34 11.58
CA PHE A 55 -8.31 -5.51 10.84
C PHE A 55 -7.42 -6.74 10.94
N VAL A 56 -6.10 -6.58 11.16
CA VAL A 56 -5.13 -7.68 11.15
C VAL A 56 -4.77 -8.13 12.55
N GLU A 57 -4.56 -7.19 13.49
CA GLU A 57 -4.25 -7.54 14.89
C GLU A 57 -5.46 -8.05 15.67
N SER A 58 -6.65 -7.53 15.35
CA SER A 58 -7.91 -7.93 15.97
C SER A 58 -8.95 -8.36 14.92
N PRO A 59 -8.68 -9.45 14.17
CA PRO A 59 -9.49 -9.82 13.02
C PRO A 59 -10.89 -10.26 13.44
N ASN A 60 -11.91 -9.65 12.85
CA ASN A 60 -13.29 -10.09 13.03
C ASN A 60 -13.73 -11.03 11.89
N PHE A 61 -13.45 -12.32 12.08
CA PHE A 61 -13.76 -13.38 11.11
C PHE A 61 -15.24 -13.51 10.75
N THR A 62 -16.16 -13.03 11.60
CA THR A 62 -17.60 -13.08 11.32
C THR A 62 -18.05 -12.12 10.21
N THR A 63 -17.23 -11.12 9.89
CA THR A 63 -17.52 -10.11 8.84
C THR A 63 -17.05 -10.53 7.45
N ALA A 64 -16.42 -11.71 7.37
CA ALA A 64 -15.97 -12.34 6.15
C ALA A 64 -17.14 -12.77 5.28
N ILE A 65 -17.05 -12.52 3.98
CA ILE A 65 -18.02 -13.00 3.01
C ILE A 65 -17.58 -14.40 2.55
N ASP A 66 -18.52 -15.32 2.46
CA ASP A 66 -18.23 -16.66 1.94
C ASP A 66 -17.85 -16.57 0.46
N SER A 67 -16.68 -17.13 0.12
CA SER A 67 -16.19 -17.21 -1.24
C SER A 67 -16.87 -18.34 -2.00
N GLU A 68 -17.24 -18.08 -3.25
CA GLU A 68 -17.81 -19.08 -4.16
C GLU A 68 -16.77 -20.08 -4.68
N CYS A 69 -15.49 -19.82 -4.46
CA CYS A 69 -14.40 -20.66 -4.91
C CYS A 69 -13.67 -21.33 -3.73
N MET A 70 -13.10 -22.52 -3.98
CA MET A 70 -12.34 -23.28 -2.99
C MET A 70 -10.85 -22.87 -3.01
N GLY A 71 -10.34 -22.38 -1.88
CA GLY A 71 -8.93 -21.99 -1.72
C GLY A 71 -8.61 -20.56 -2.16
N PHE A 72 -7.32 -20.19 -2.17
CA PHE A 72 -6.86 -18.82 -2.45
C PHE A 72 -6.93 -18.45 -3.93
N CYS A 73 -8.14 -18.37 -4.48
CA CYS A 73 -8.38 -18.03 -5.88
C CYS A 73 -7.83 -16.64 -6.23
N PRO A 74 -7.56 -16.36 -7.52
CA PRO A 74 -7.12 -15.03 -7.91
C PRO A 74 -8.10 -13.95 -7.45
N LEU A 75 -7.58 -12.77 -7.12
CA LEU A 75 -8.41 -11.58 -6.96
C LEU A 75 -9.04 -11.32 -8.33
N ALA A 76 -10.29 -11.72 -8.54
CA ALA A 76 -10.95 -11.50 -9.81
C ALA A 76 -11.56 -10.09 -9.82
N ALA A 77 -11.41 -9.34 -10.91
CA ALA A 77 -12.01 -8.01 -11.05
C ALA A 77 -13.55 -8.01 -10.84
N GLN A 78 -14.21 -9.13 -11.14
CA GLN A 78 -15.65 -9.32 -10.90
C GLN A 78 -16.02 -9.43 -9.40
N GLN A 79 -15.07 -9.71 -8.51
CA GLN A 79 -15.26 -9.64 -7.06
C GLN A 79 -15.25 -8.20 -6.52
N GLY A 80 -15.03 -7.18 -7.37
CA GLY A 80 -15.12 -5.76 -6.99
C GLY A 80 -16.47 -5.35 -6.39
N HIS A 81 -17.54 -6.13 -6.57
CA HIS A 81 -18.83 -5.89 -5.89
C HIS A 81 -18.82 -6.18 -4.39
N GLN A 82 -17.84 -6.92 -3.89
CA GLN A 82 -17.69 -7.23 -2.46
C GLN A 82 -16.62 -6.37 -1.77
N GLU A 83 -16.07 -5.39 -2.49
CA GLU A 83 -15.11 -4.44 -1.97
C GLU A 83 -15.78 -3.45 -1.02
N LYS A 84 -15.26 -3.40 0.21
CA LYS A 84 -15.67 -2.47 1.25
C LYS A 84 -14.67 -1.32 1.32
N ALA A 85 -15.10 -0.20 1.86
CA ALA A 85 -14.25 0.95 2.10
C ALA A 85 -14.10 1.18 3.60
N TRP A 86 -12.86 1.30 4.06
CA TRP A 86 -12.51 1.80 5.38
C TRP A 86 -11.92 3.20 5.22
N GLN A 87 -12.32 4.12 6.09
CA GLN A 87 -11.94 5.52 5.97
C GLN A 87 -11.34 6.02 7.26
N ARG A 88 -10.30 6.84 7.13
CA ARG A 88 -9.71 7.59 8.25
C ARG A 88 -9.36 8.99 7.77
N GLY A 89 -10.04 9.99 8.31
CA GLY A 89 -9.91 11.38 7.82
C GLY A 89 -10.35 11.49 6.36
N SER A 90 -9.42 11.88 5.48
CA SER A 90 -9.66 12.01 4.03
C SER A 90 -9.20 10.80 3.21
N GLN A 91 -8.52 9.83 3.84
CA GLN A 91 -7.97 8.66 3.18
C GLN A 91 -8.97 7.50 3.19
N VAL A 92 -8.98 6.72 2.10
CA VAL A 92 -9.87 5.58 1.89
C VAL A 92 -9.04 4.36 1.54
N MET A 93 -9.15 3.32 2.37
CA MET A 93 -8.60 1.99 2.11
C MET A 93 -9.73 1.12 1.59
N ARG A 94 -9.55 0.57 0.39
CA ARG A 94 -10.49 -0.41 -0.13
C ARG A 94 -10.04 -1.79 0.28
N TYR A 95 -10.96 -2.65 0.67
CA TYR A 95 -10.60 -3.98 1.14
C TYR A 95 -11.67 -5.02 0.81
N GLN A 96 -11.23 -6.27 0.71
CA GLN A 96 -12.06 -7.45 0.49
C GLN A 96 -11.74 -8.47 1.57
N TRP A 97 -12.78 -8.97 2.23
CA TRP A 97 -12.64 -9.95 3.32
C TRP A 97 -13.43 -11.20 2.98
N HIS A 98 -12.71 -12.29 2.75
CA HIS A 98 -13.25 -13.56 2.26
C HIS A 98 -13.01 -14.71 3.23
N ARG A 99 -13.97 -15.64 3.27
CA ARG A 99 -13.92 -16.92 3.98
C ARG A 99 -13.99 -18.06 2.97
N TYR A 100 -13.10 -19.03 3.12
CA TYR A 100 -13.00 -20.22 2.29
C TYR A 100 -13.22 -21.44 3.18
N THR A 101 -14.20 -22.25 2.85
CA THR A 101 -14.43 -23.52 3.53
C THR A 101 -13.99 -24.65 2.61
N LEU A 102 -13.01 -25.43 3.05
CA LEU A 102 -12.65 -26.68 2.41
C LEU A 102 -13.64 -27.73 2.89
N ASN A 103 -14.77 -27.82 2.20
CA ASN A 103 -15.67 -28.95 2.37
C ASN A 103 -14.98 -30.15 1.71
N GLY A 104 -14.99 -31.33 2.34
CA GLY A 104 -14.52 -32.55 1.69
C GLY A 104 -15.31 -32.94 0.43
N GLU A 105 -16.37 -32.20 0.09
CA GLU A 105 -17.17 -32.38 -1.11
C GLU A 105 -16.34 -32.05 -2.36
N GLY A 106 -15.84 -33.10 -3.01
CA GLY A 106 -14.97 -33.02 -4.19
C GLY A 106 -13.57 -33.63 -3.97
N ALA A 107 -13.20 -33.97 -2.74
CA ALA A 107 -12.03 -34.81 -2.49
C ALA A 107 -12.40 -36.28 -2.75
N GLU A 108 -11.55 -37.02 -3.46
CA GLU A 108 -11.74 -38.47 -3.73
C GLU A 108 -11.92 -39.31 -2.44
N ASN A 109 -11.61 -38.75 -1.27
CA ASN A 109 -11.84 -39.33 0.05
C ASN A 109 -12.65 -38.35 0.93
N TYR A 110 -13.97 -38.27 0.69
CA TYR A 110 -14.91 -37.61 1.58
C TYR A 110 -14.99 -38.38 2.91
N ASP A 111 -14.44 -37.81 3.98
CA ASP A 111 -14.61 -38.30 5.35
C ASP A 111 -15.61 -37.40 6.08
N PRO A 112 -16.81 -37.91 6.44
CA PRO A 112 -17.83 -37.13 7.14
C PRO A 112 -17.40 -36.73 8.56
N ASN A 113 -16.35 -37.33 9.12
CA ASN A 113 -15.77 -36.95 10.42
C ASN A 113 -14.63 -35.94 10.30
N ARG A 114 -14.19 -35.59 9.09
CA ARG A 114 -13.13 -34.61 8.89
C ARG A 114 -13.67 -33.20 9.15
N GLN A 115 -13.11 -32.55 10.16
CA GLN A 115 -13.44 -31.17 10.48
C GLN A 115 -13.14 -30.27 9.28
N SER A 116 -14.13 -29.50 8.84
CA SER A 116 -13.97 -28.58 7.71
C SER A 116 -12.91 -27.53 8.04
N GLU A 117 -11.84 -27.48 7.24
CA GLU A 117 -10.78 -26.48 7.40
C GLU A 117 -11.30 -25.13 6.88
N VAL A 118 -11.27 -24.11 7.74
CA VAL A 118 -11.70 -22.75 7.38
C VAL A 118 -10.47 -21.86 7.23
N SER A 119 -10.36 -21.24 6.05
CA SER A 119 -9.32 -20.27 5.74
C SER A 119 -9.93 -18.90 5.47
N TYR A 120 -9.19 -17.84 5.75
CA TYR A 120 -9.63 -16.46 5.53
C TYR A 120 -8.59 -15.70 4.72
N ARG A 121 -9.05 -14.75 3.92
CA ARG A 121 -8.19 -13.80 3.21
C ARG A 121 -8.75 -12.39 3.36
N LEU A 122 -7.92 -11.49 3.86
CA LEU A 122 -8.14 -10.05 3.76
C LEU A 122 -7.20 -9.52 2.70
N CYS A 123 -7.69 -8.70 1.78
CA CYS A 123 -6.86 -7.97 0.83
C CYS A 123 -7.26 -6.50 0.86
N ALA A 124 -6.30 -5.59 0.95
CA ALA A 124 -6.53 -4.16 1.02
C ALA A 124 -5.65 -3.39 0.04
N THR A 125 -6.15 -2.26 -0.45
CA THR A 125 -5.47 -1.38 -1.40
C THR A 125 -5.88 0.07 -1.19
N ASP A 126 -4.94 0.98 -1.37
CA ASP A 126 -5.16 2.43 -1.40
C ASP A 126 -5.18 3.00 -2.83
N ASN A 127 -4.64 2.25 -3.80
CA ASN A 127 -4.43 2.69 -5.17
C ASN A 127 -5.07 1.78 -6.23
N GLN A 128 -5.71 0.67 -5.85
CA GLN A 128 -6.38 -0.31 -6.71
C GLN A 128 -5.48 -1.12 -7.67
N HIS A 129 -4.16 -0.89 -7.67
CA HIS A 129 -3.21 -1.58 -8.56
C HIS A 129 -2.48 -2.71 -7.84
N GLN A 130 -2.18 -2.52 -6.55
CA GLN A 130 -1.54 -3.52 -5.70
C GLN A 130 -2.36 -3.74 -4.44
N TYR A 131 -2.59 -5.01 -4.09
CA TYR A 131 -3.29 -5.40 -2.88
C TYR A 131 -2.29 -6.02 -1.91
N GLN A 132 -2.25 -5.51 -0.68
CA GLN A 132 -1.64 -6.23 0.41
C GLN A 132 -2.66 -7.22 0.95
N CYS A 133 -2.30 -8.49 0.99
CA CYS A 133 -3.17 -9.56 1.47
C CYS A 133 -2.60 -10.25 2.69
N TRP A 134 -3.50 -10.77 3.52
CA TRP A 134 -3.22 -11.54 4.73
C TRP A 134 -4.08 -12.79 4.72
N TRP A 135 -3.50 -13.90 5.17
CA TRP A 135 -4.12 -15.21 5.15
C TRP A 135 -4.14 -15.84 6.52
N TRP A 136 -5.30 -16.34 6.92
CA TRP A 136 -5.47 -17.08 8.18
C TRP A 136 -6.01 -18.48 7.94
N ARG A 137 -5.69 -19.38 8.86
CA ARG A 137 -6.36 -20.67 9.04
C ARG A 137 -6.67 -20.88 10.51
N ASP A 138 -7.91 -21.25 10.81
CA ASP A 138 -8.37 -21.48 12.19
C ASP A 138 -8.00 -20.32 13.15
N SER A 139 -8.13 -19.08 12.67
CA SER A 139 -7.76 -17.83 13.36
C SER A 139 -6.25 -17.54 13.50
N THR A 140 -5.37 -18.43 13.06
CA THR A 140 -3.92 -18.20 13.06
C THR A 140 -3.48 -17.54 11.76
N LEU A 141 -2.74 -16.42 11.84
CA LEU A 141 -2.15 -15.77 10.67
C LEU A 141 -1.04 -16.68 10.10
N LEU A 142 -1.19 -17.09 8.84
CA LEU A 142 -0.25 -17.97 8.15
C LEU A 142 0.78 -17.18 7.36
N SER A 143 0.35 -16.16 6.64
CA SER A 143 1.20 -15.37 5.74
C SER A 143 0.59 -14.02 5.43
N ASN A 144 1.42 -13.13 4.90
CA ASN A 144 1.03 -11.86 4.29
C ASN A 144 1.89 -11.60 3.04
N GLY A 145 1.42 -10.73 2.14
CA GLY A 145 2.15 -10.44 0.91
C GLY A 145 1.36 -9.61 -0.10
N TRP A 146 2.08 -9.10 -1.09
CA TRP A 146 1.51 -8.29 -2.17
C TRP A 146 1.00 -9.17 -3.31
N VAL A 147 -0.21 -8.88 -3.78
CA VAL A 147 -0.88 -9.59 -4.87
C VAL A 147 -1.39 -8.56 -5.88
N SER A 148 -1.18 -8.83 -7.17
CA SER A 148 -1.78 -8.08 -8.27
C SER A 148 -3.01 -8.81 -8.80
N PHE A 149 -3.89 -8.08 -9.47
CA PHE A 149 -4.93 -8.72 -10.28
C PHE A 149 -4.30 -9.67 -11.30
N SER A 150 -4.91 -10.84 -11.49
CA SER A 150 -4.67 -11.65 -12.68
C SER A 150 -5.65 -11.21 -13.75
N ASP A 151 -5.14 -10.77 -14.89
CA ASP A 151 -5.95 -10.52 -16.10
C ASP A 151 -6.63 -11.80 -16.62
#